data_AF-A0A0F9ASF9-F1
#
_entry.id   AF-A0A0F9ASF9-F1
#
_cell.length_a   1.000
_cell.length_b   1.000
_cell.length_c   1.000
_cell.angle_alpha   90.00
_cell.angle_beta   90.00
_cell.angle_gamma   90.00
#
_symmetry.space_group_name_H-M   'P 1'
#
loop_
_entity.id
_entity.type
_entity.pdbx_description
1 polymer ?
#
loop_
_entity_poly.entity_id
_entity_poly.type
_entity_poly.pdbx_seq_one_letter_code
_entity_poly.pdbx_strand_id
1 'polypeptide(L)' 'MVLSDRTIKSEIAAGRIVIDPYDEAMVQPSSIDVRVDSKFRIFHSARHPYIDVRQPMDDLTELV' A
#
# COMPACT_ATOMS: atom_id res chain seq x y z
N MET A 1 -11.12 17.46 -0.90
CA MET A 1 -11.54 17.47 0.51
C MET A 1 -10.75 16.39 1.23
N VAL A 2 -10.18 16.67 2.41
CA VAL A 2 -9.42 15.71 3.23
C VAL A 2 -10.24 15.42 4.48
N LEU A 3 -10.25 14.16 4.94
CA LEU A 3 -10.96 13.78 6.16
C LEU A 3 -10.15 14.17 7.39
N SER A 4 -10.80 14.75 8.41
CA SER A 4 -10.16 14.93 9.71
C SER A 4 -10.11 13.61 10.47
N ASP A 5 -9.25 13.52 11.47
CA ASP A 5 -9.18 12.42 12.46
C ASP A 5 -10.56 11.93 12.93
N ARG A 6 -11.45 12.83 13.34
CA ARG A 6 -12.81 12.53 13.81
C ARG A 6 -13.63 11.84 12.73
N THR A 7 -13.54 12.33 11.50
CA THR A 7 -14.26 11.76 10.37
C THR A 7 -13.67 10.41 10.01
N ILE A 8 -12.33 10.28 9.94
CA ILE A 8 -11.63 8.99 9.72
C ILE A 8 -12.14 7.94 10.70
N LYS A 9 -12.13 8.24 12.02
CA LYS A 9 -12.62 7.33 13.05
C LYS A 9 -14.09 6.95 12.86
N SER A 10 -14.94 7.92 12.47
CA SER A 10 -16.37 7.65 12.22
C SER A 10 -16.61 6.76 11.00
N GLU A 11 -15.80 6.90 9.95
CA GLU A 11 -15.90 6.10 8.73
C GLU A 11 -15.43 4.66 8.97
N ILE A 12 -14.38 4.49 9.78
CA ILE A 12 -13.88 3.19 10.24
C ILE A 12 -14.92 2.50 11.13
N ALA A 13 -15.46 3.21 12.13
CA ALA A 13 -16.50 2.67 13.01
C ALA A 13 -17.78 2.29 12.25
N ALA A 14 -18.12 3.03 11.19
CA ALA A 14 -19.25 2.70 10.32
C ALA A 14 -18.95 1.58 9.31
N GLY A 15 -17.72 1.05 9.27
CA GLY A 15 -17.31 -0.01 8.35
C GLY A 15 -17.24 0.41 6.87
N ARG A 16 -17.31 1.71 6.58
CA ARG A 16 -17.20 2.23 5.20
C ARG A 16 -15.74 2.26 4.74
N ILE A 17 -14.82 2.43 5.68
CA ILE A 17 -13.37 2.29 5.49
C ILE A 17 -12.91 1.15 6.37
N VAL A 18 -12.24 0.15 5.79
CA VAL A 18 -11.70 -0.99 6.53
C VAL A 18 -10.18 -0.91 6.49
N ILE A 19 -9.57 -1.01 7.66
CA ILE A 19 -8.13 -1.13 7.84
C ILE A 19 -7.89 -2.37 8.70
N ASP A 20 -7.07 -3.28 8.20
CA ASP A 20 -6.74 -4.52 8.89
C ASP A 20 -5.24 -4.81 8.77
N PRO A 21 -4.48 -4.75 9.88
CA PRO A 21 -4.90 -4.44 11.24
C PRO A 21 -5.10 -2.94 11.46
N TYR A 22 -6.21 -2.54 12.09
CA TYR A 22 -6.44 -1.17 12.54
C TYR A 22 -5.77 -0.90 13.90
N ASP A 23 -5.07 0.22 13.99
CA ASP A 23 -4.51 0.76 15.22
C ASP A 23 -4.90 2.25 15.33
N GLU A 24 -5.72 2.59 16.33
CA GLU A 24 -6.18 3.96 16.53
C GLU A 24 -5.05 4.93 16.88
N ALA A 25 -3.93 4.44 17.44
CA ALA A 25 -2.77 5.28 17.75
C ALA A 25 -2.06 5.81 16.50
N MET A 26 -2.32 5.22 15.33
CA MET A 26 -1.78 5.66 14.04
C MET A 26 -2.61 6.77 13.39
N VAL A 27 -3.77 7.13 13.95
CA VAL A 27 -4.63 8.20 13.41
C VAL A 27 -4.01 9.57 13.73
N GLN A 28 -3.76 10.36 12.69
CA GLN A 28 -3.24 11.73 12.73
C GLN A 28 -4.36 12.73 12.40
N PRO A 29 -4.16 14.06 12.58
CA PRO A 29 -5.22 15.07 12.42
C PRO A 29 -6.00 15.02 11.11
N SER A 30 -5.36 14.55 10.03
CA SER A 30 -5.98 14.43 8.71
C SER A 30 -5.41 13.28 7.87
N SER A 31 -4.85 12.26 8.52
CA SER A 31 -4.26 11.07 7.88
C SER A 31 -4.23 9.89 8.84
N ILE A 32 -3.79 8.73 8.35
CA ILE A 32 -3.43 7.58 9.18
C ILE A 32 -2.05 7.11 8.74
N ASP A 33 -1.15 6.90 9.71
CA ASP A 33 0.16 6.33 9.43
C ASP A 33 0.00 4.87 8.98
N VAL A 34 0.88 4.41 8.08
CA VAL A 34 0.89 3.03 7.57
C VAL A 34 2.21 2.34 7.87
N ARG A 35 2.16 1.00 7.95
CA ARG A 35 3.34 0.17 8.20
C ARG A 35 3.85 -0.44 6.89
N VAL A 36 5.16 -0.59 6.80
CA VAL A 36 5.83 -1.29 5.69
C VAL A 36 5.71 -2.80 5.93
N ASP A 37 5.29 -3.54 4.92
CA ASP A 37 5.30 -5.01 4.96
C ASP A 37 6.73 -5.55 4.74
N SER A 38 6.93 -6.80 5.12
CA SER A 38 8.16 -7.56 4.96
C SER A 38 8.45 -8.00 3.52
N LYS A 39 7.48 -7.91 2.61
CA LYS A 39 7.58 -8.39 1.23
C LYS A 39 8.02 -7.29 0.29
N PHE A 40 9.05 -7.55 -0.51
CA PHE A 40 9.57 -6.63 -1.51
C PHE A 40 9.61 -7.29 -2.89
N ARG A 41 9.45 -6.51 -3.96
CA ARG A 41 9.72 -6.98 -5.33
C ARG A 41 10.98 -6.33 -5.87
N ILE A 42 11.91 -7.16 -6.35
CA ILE A 42 13.16 -6.73 -6.96
C ILE A 42 13.09 -6.91 -8.48
N PHE A 43 13.78 -6.05 -9.23
CA PHE A 43 13.92 -6.17 -10.68
C PHE A 43 15.25 -6.83 -11.06
N HIS A 44 15.20 -7.80 -11.97
CA HIS A 44 16.39 -8.42 -12.54
C HIS A 44 16.88 -7.64 -13.78
N SER A 45 17.29 -6.39 -13.59
CA SER A 45 17.63 -5.46 -14.69
C SER A 45 18.78 -5.91 -15.59
N ALA A 46 19.59 -6.88 -15.14
CA ALA A 46 20.65 -7.48 -15.95
C ALA A 46 20.12 -8.49 -16.99
N ARG A 47 18.89 -8.99 -16.82
CA ARG A 47 18.29 -10.01 -17.70
C ARG A 47 17.53 -9.41 -18.87
N HIS A 48 17.00 -8.21 -18.69
CA HIS A 48 16.16 -7.52 -19.68
C HIS A 48 16.68 -6.10 -19.94
N PRO A 49 16.89 -5.70 -21.20
CA PRO A 49 17.39 -4.35 -21.54
C PRO A 49 16.33 -3.25 -21.35
N TYR A 50 15.05 -3.61 -21.31
CA TYR A 50 13.92 -2.71 -21.11
C TYR A 50 12.69 -3.51 -20.64
N ILE A 51 11.63 -2.79 -20.26
CA ILE A 51 10.33 -3.37 -19.90
C ILE A 51 9.37 -3.14 -21.08
N ASP A 52 8.82 -4.21 -21.65
CA ASP A 52 7.74 -4.14 -22.65
C ASP A 52 6.42 -4.59 -22.04
N VAL A 53 5.54 -3.62 -21.78
CA VAL A 53 4.20 -3.88 -21.22
C VAL A 53 3.25 -4.60 -22.18
N ARG A 54 3.64 -4.78 -23.45
CA ARG A 54 2.81 -5.46 -24.48
C ARG A 54 3.06 -6.97 -24.52
N GLN A 55 4.08 -7.47 -23.83
CA GLN A 55 4.48 -8.88 -23.83
C GLN A 55 4.62 -9.39 -22.39
N PRO A 56 4.32 -10.68 -22.11
CA PRO A 56 4.60 -11.28 -20.82
C PRO A 56 6.12 -11.29 -20.51
N MET A 57 6.49 -10.92 -19.28
CA MET A 57 7.88 -10.89 -18.80
C MET A 57 7.95 -11.50 -17.39
N ASP A 58 7.72 -12.81 -17.30
CA ASP A 58 7.43 -13.51 -16.04
C ASP A 58 8.59 -13.50 -15.03
N ASP A 59 9.84 -13.36 -15.48
CA ASP A 59 11.04 -13.33 -14.64
C ASP A 59 11.59 -11.90 -14.40
N LEU A 60 10.84 -10.87 -14.82
CA LEU A 60 11.24 -9.47 -14.67
C LEU A 60 11.38 -9.08 -13.20
N THR A 61 10.50 -9.60 -12.35
CA THR A 61 10.53 -9.33 -10.90
C THR A 61 10.44 -10.59 -10.07
N GLU A 62 11.08 -10.55 -8.91
CA GLU A 62 11.03 -11.60 -7.91
C GLU A 62 10.54 -11.04 -6.58
N LEU A 63 9.71 -11.80 -5.86
CA LEU A 63 9.25 -11.47 -4.52
C LEU A 63 10.25 -12.00 -3.49
N VAL A 64 10.75 -11.13 -2.61
CA VAL A 64 11.64 -11.45 -1.48
C VAL A 64 10.99 -11.09 -0.15
#